data_AF-A0A929B762-F1
#
_entry.id   AF-A0A929B762-F1
#
_cell.length_a   1.000
_cell.length_b   1.000
_cell.length_c   1.000
_cell.angle_alpha   90.00
_cell.angle_beta   90.00
_cell.angle_gamma   90.00
#
_symmetry.space_group_name_H-M   'P 1'
#
loop_
_entity.id
_entity.type
_entity.pdbx_description
1 polymer ?
#
loop_
_entity_poly.entity_id
_entity_poly.type
_entity_poly.pdbx_seq_one_letter_code
_entity_poly.pdbx_strand_id
1 'polypeptide(L)'
;MGILRMHGSETIKSTFKDAAKKLTGNRQRDFMAKVTEDYFEGSAGKAETILGWNRHSVQRGLQERKTGIICLDNYRARGCHKSEERLPN
;
A
#
# COMPACT_ATOMS: atom_id res chain seq x y z
N MET A 1 -15.58 3.86 22.71
CA MET A 1 -14.62 4.35 21.70
C MET A 1 -15.30 4.34 20.33
N GLY A 2 -15.64 5.51 19.80
CA GLY A 2 -16.54 5.67 18.65
C GLY A 2 -15.92 5.19 17.34
N ILE A 3 -16.63 4.31 16.64
CA ILE A 3 -16.36 3.91 15.26
C ILE A 3 -16.73 5.10 14.38
N LEU A 4 -15.74 5.90 13.99
CA LEU A 4 -15.94 6.91 12.96
C LEU A 4 -16.08 6.18 11.62
N ARG A 5 -17.31 5.80 11.26
CA ARG A 5 -17.64 5.39 9.90
C ARG A 5 -17.35 6.59 8.99
N MET A 6 -16.17 6.61 8.40
CA MET A 6 -15.75 7.62 7.43
C MET A 6 -16.67 7.59 6.21
N HIS A 7 -17.82 8.26 6.28
CA HIS A 7 -18.52 8.81 5.12
C HIS A 7 -17.64 9.96 4.61
N GLY A 8 -16.58 9.58 3.91
CA GLY A 8 -15.41 10.43 3.74
C GLY A 8 -15.69 11.68 2.94
N SER A 9 -15.29 12.81 3.51
CA SER A 9 -14.93 14.00 2.74
C SER A 9 -13.95 13.57 1.65
N GLU A 10 -14.30 13.84 0.39
CA GLU A 10 -13.49 13.48 -0.78
C GLU A 10 -12.06 14.05 -0.68
N THR A 11 -11.89 15.15 0.05
CA THR A 11 -10.60 15.77 0.33
C THR A 11 -9.66 14.85 1.11
N ILE A 12 -10.14 14.12 2.11
CA ILE A 12 -9.28 13.23 2.92
C ILE A 12 -8.83 12.03 2.08
N LYS A 13 -9.75 11.46 1.30
CA LYS A 13 -9.44 10.35 0.40
C LYS A 13 -8.38 10.75 -0.62
N SER A 14 -8.47 11.95 -1.19
CA SER A 14 -7.47 12.43 -2.16
C SER A 14 -6.12 12.68 -1.49
N THR A 15 -6.09 13.23 -0.28
CA THR A 15 -4.84 13.40 0.48
C THR A 15 -4.15 12.06 0.78
N PHE A 16 -4.88 11.04 1.21
CA PHE A 16 -4.28 9.71 1.43
C PHE A 16 -3.72 9.10 0.15
N LYS A 17 -4.45 9.23 -0.97
CA LYS A 17 -3.97 8.75 -2.27
C LYS A 17 -2.72 9.50 -2.73
N ASP A 18 -2.67 10.80 -2.55
CA ASP A 18 -1.50 11.63 -2.88
C ASP A 18 -0.28 11.26 -2.01
N ALA A 19 -0.48 11.14 -0.70
CA ALA A 19 0.58 10.72 0.23
C ALA A 19 1.12 9.32 -0.13
N ALA A 20 0.23 8.37 -0.40
CA ALA A 20 0.63 7.03 -0.82
C ALA A 20 1.41 7.03 -2.14
N LYS A 21 1.05 7.89 -3.11
CA LYS A 21 1.79 8.01 -4.39
C LYS A 21 3.20 8.58 -4.22
N LYS A 22 3.41 9.45 -3.23
CA LYS A 22 4.73 10.04 -2.93
C LYS A 22 5.67 9.06 -2.23
N LEU A 23 5.13 7.99 -1.65
CA LEU A 23 5.90 6.93 -1.02
C LEU A 23 6.12 5.75 -1.98
N THR A 24 7.21 5.02 -1.80
CA THR A 24 7.54 3.84 -2.61
C THR A 24 7.91 2.65 -1.73
N GLY A 25 7.77 1.44 -2.29
CA GLY A 25 8.23 0.20 -1.66
C GLY A 25 7.57 -0.10 -0.32
N ASN A 26 8.38 -0.38 0.71
CA ASN A 26 7.90 -0.74 2.04
C ASN A 26 7.22 0.44 2.76
N ARG A 27 7.71 1.67 2.59
CA ARG A 27 7.16 2.88 3.23
C ARG A 27 5.74 3.15 2.77
N GLN A 28 5.48 2.92 1.48
CA GLN A 28 4.13 3.03 0.93
C GLN A 28 3.18 2.03 1.59
N ARG A 29 3.59 0.76 1.72
CA ARG A 29 2.76 -0.28 2.36
C ARG A 29 2.53 -0.02 3.84
N ASP A 30 3.57 0.41 4.56
CA ASP A 30 3.47 0.77 5.97
C ASP A 30 2.46 1.90 6.19
N PHE A 31 2.53 2.95 5.38
CA PHE A 31 1.57 4.05 5.39
C PHE A 31 0.14 3.55 5.12
N MET A 32 -0.05 2.78 4.04
CA MET A 32 -1.37 2.25 3.68
C MET A 32 -1.94 1.36 4.79
N ALA A 33 -1.10 0.53 5.42
CA ALA A 33 -1.50 -0.33 6.51
C ALA A 33 -1.87 0.47 7.77
N LYS A 34 -1.09 1.50 8.12
CA LYS A 34 -1.41 2.39 9.24
C LYS A 34 -2.75 3.10 9.05
N VAL A 35 -2.99 3.66 7.85
CA VAL A 35 -4.29 4.26 7.51
C VAL A 35 -5.41 3.21 7.57
N THR A 36 -5.12 1.96 7.19
CA THR A 36 -6.09 0.85 7.26
C THR A 36 -6.43 0.44 8.68
N GLU A 37 -5.45 0.39 9.58
CA GLU A 37 -5.67 0.16 11.02
C GLU A 37 -6.55 1.26 11.63
N ASP A 38 -6.21 2.52 11.36
CA ASP A 38 -6.84 3.67 12.01
C ASP A 38 -8.27 3.95 11.51
N TYR A 39 -8.51 3.81 10.20
CA TYR A 39 -9.78 4.24 9.57
C TYR A 39 -10.64 3.10 9.02
N PHE A 40 -10.09 1.90 8.85
CA PHE A 40 -10.75 0.79 8.17
C PHE A 40 -10.75 -0.52 8.99
N GLU A 41 -10.51 -0.44 10.31
CA GLU A 41 -10.48 -1.59 11.23
C GLU A 41 -9.48 -2.69 10.80
N GLY A 42 -8.40 -2.31 10.09
CA GLY A 42 -7.45 -3.26 9.52
C GLY A 42 -8.01 -4.07 8.33
N SER A 43 -9.17 -3.71 7.79
CA SER A 43 -9.76 -4.43 6.65
C SER A 43 -9.22 -3.93 5.31
N ALA A 44 -8.37 -4.72 4.69
CA ALA A 44 -7.85 -4.44 3.35
C ALA A 44 -8.94 -4.37 2.27
N GLY A 45 -10.05 -5.09 2.43
CA GLY A 45 -11.20 -5.00 1.51
C GLY A 45 -11.88 -3.63 1.57
N LYS A 46 -12.05 -3.07 2.77
CA LYS A 46 -12.58 -1.70 2.93
C LYS A 46 -11.65 -0.66 2.30
N ALA A 47 -10.33 -0.80 2.48
CA ALA A 47 -9.34 0.09 1.88
C ALA A 47 -9.36 0.03 0.33
N GLU A 48 -9.55 -1.16 -0.24
CA GLU A 48 -9.72 -1.34 -1.69
C GLU A 48 -11.00 -0.66 -2.18
N THR A 49 -12.16 -0.94 -1.58
CA THR A 49 -13.44 -0.36 -2.01
C THR A 49 -13.47 1.17 -1.88
N ILE A 50 -12.85 1.73 -0.84
CA ILE A 50 -12.99 3.17 -0.51
C ILE A 50 -11.85 4.01 -1.11
N LEU A 51 -10.61 3.51 -1.11
CA LEU A 51 -9.43 4.22 -1.62
C LEU A 51 -8.93 3.69 -2.97
N GLY A 52 -9.38 2.53 -3.42
CA GLY A 52 -8.88 1.90 -4.67
C GLY A 52 -7.46 1.38 -4.53
N TRP A 53 -7.03 1.09 -3.30
CA TRP A 53 -5.71 0.53 -3.03
C TRP A 53 -5.69 -0.98 -3.28
N ASN A 54 -4.57 -1.47 -3.81
CA ASN A 54 -4.41 -2.90 -4.06
C ASN A 54 -4.46 -3.67 -2.73
N ARG A 55 -5.45 -4.57 -2.60
CA ARG A 55 -5.70 -5.37 -1.40
C ARG A 55 -4.46 -6.14 -0.92
N HIS A 56 -3.71 -6.78 -1.82
CA HIS A 56 -2.52 -7.55 -1.45
C HIS A 56 -1.42 -6.66 -0.86
N SER A 57 -1.25 -5.45 -1.39
CA SER A 57 -0.26 -4.50 -0.86
C SER A 57 -0.62 -4.03 0.55
N VAL A 58 -1.90 -3.76 0.80
CA VAL A 58 -2.41 -3.39 2.13
C VAL A 58 -2.29 -4.56 3.11
N GLN A 59 -2.70 -5.77 2.71
CA GLN A 59 -2.57 -6.97 3.55
C GLN A 59 -1.12 -7.26 3.93
N ARG A 60 -0.19 -7.13 2.98
CA ARG A 60 1.24 -7.28 3.24
C ARG A 60 1.71 -6.25 4.26
N GLY A 61 1.36 -4.97 4.07
CA GLY A 61 1.70 -3.91 5.04
C GLY A 61 1.14 -4.18 6.43
N LEU A 62 -0.09 -4.68 6.55
CA LEU A 62 -0.70 -5.04 7.84
C LEU A 62 0.05 -6.19 8.52
N GLN A 63 0.48 -7.20 7.77
CA GLN A 63 1.29 -8.30 8.30
C GLN A 63 2.71 -7.84 8.69
N GLU A 64 3.34 -6.99 7.87
CA GLU A 64 4.63 -6.37 8.17
C GLU A 64 4.57 -5.58 9.49
N ARG A 65 3.51 -4.78 9.69
CA ARG A 65 3.28 -4.05 10.94
C ARG A 65 3.00 -4.95 12.14
N LYS A 66 2.19 -6.01 11.96
CA LYS A 66 1.89 -6.98 13.01
C LYS A 66 3.12 -7.76 13.48
N THR A 67 4.02 -8.10 12.56
CA THR A 67 5.21 -8.92 12.85
C THR A 67 6.46 -8.09 13.15
N GLY A 68 6.46 -6.81 12.78
CA GLY A 68 7.66 -5.95 12.82
C GLY A 68 8.69 -6.30 11.74
N ILE A 69 8.38 -7.20 10.81
CA ILE A 69 9.30 -7.67 9.77
C ILE A 69 8.91 -7.02 8.45
N ILE A 70 9.87 -6.36 7.78
CA ILE A 70 9.66 -5.76 6.48
C ILE A 70 9.93 -6.79 5.38
N CYS A 71 8.95 -7.01 4.49
CA CYS A 71 9.15 -7.82 3.29
C CYS A 71 9.95 -7.00 2.26
N LEU A 72 11.23 -7.33 2.13
CA LEU A 72 12.09 -6.84 1.06
C LEU A 72 11.77 -7.61 -0.23
N ASP A 73 11.49 -6.87 -1.29
CA ASP A 73 11.30 -7.47 -2.62
C ASP A 73 12.68 -7.84 -3.18
N ASN A 74 12.82 -9.06 -3.70
CA ASN A 74 14.09 -9.55 -4.22
C ASN A 74 14.28 -9.12 -5.69
N TYR A 75 14.31 -7.80 -5.92
CA TYR A 75 14.46 -7.24 -7.27
C TYR A 75 15.70 -7.80 -8.00
N ARG A 76 16.78 -8.06 -7.26
CA ARG A 76 18.05 -8.57 -7.82
C ARG A 76 17.95 -10.01 -8.33
N ALA A 77 17.02 -10.81 -7.80
CA ALA A 77 16.82 -12.19 -8.27
C ALA A 77 15.92 -12.32 -9.49
N ARG A 78 15.29 -11.22 -9.96
CA ARG A 78 14.47 -11.25 -11.18
C ARG A 78 15.29 -11.42 -12.47
N GLY A 79 16.62 -11.31 -12.38
CA GLY A 79 17.54 -11.35 -13.52
C GLY A 79 17.60 -10.02 -14.27
N CYS A 80 18.71 -9.78 -14.99
CA CYS A 80 18.74 -8.74 -16.02
C CYS A 80 18.11 -9.31 -17.29
N HIS A 81 17.12 -8.60 -17.85
CA HIS A 81 16.68 -8.84 -19.23
C HIS A 81 17.87 -8.71 -20.19
N LYS A 82 17.85 -9.46 -21.30
CA LYS A 82 18.93 -9.38 -22.30
C LYS A 82 19.03 -7.95 -22.83
N SER A 83 20.24 -7.52 -23.16
CA SER A 83 20.48 -6.19 -23.73
C SER A 83 19.66 -5.94 -25.01
N GLU A 84 19.43 -7.00 -25.79
CA GLU A 84 18.60 -7.01 -27.01
C GLU A 84 17.13 -6.66 -26.74
N GLU A 85 16.60 -6.99 -25.57
CA GLU A 85 15.22 -6.64 -25.17
C GLU A 85 15.13 -5.19 -24.64
N ARG A 86 16.25 -4.64 -24.14
CA ARG A 86 16.30 -3.33 -23.48
C ARG A 86 16.64 -2.19 -24.45
N LEU A 87 17.25 -2.50 -25.58
CA LEU A 87 17.58 -1.59 -26.67
C LEU A 87 17.13 -2.24 -27.98
N PRO A 88 15.86 -2.11 -28.38
CA PRO A 88 15.47 -2.42 -29.74
C PRO A 88 16.15 -1.40 -30.66
N ASN A 89 16.95 -1.88 -31.61
CA ASN A 89 17.47 -1.03 -32.69
C ASN A 89 16.34 -0.31 -33.42
#